data_AF-A0A7C3LED3-F1
#
_entry.id   AF-A0A7C3LED3-F1
#
_cell.length_a   1.000
_cell.length_b   1.000
_cell.length_c   1.000
_cell.angle_alpha   90.00
_cell.angle_beta   90.00
_cell.angle_gamma   90.00
#
_symmetry.space_group_name_H-M   'P 1'
#
loop_
_entity.id
_entity.type
_entity.pdbx_description
1 polymer ?
#
loop_
_entity_poly.entity_id
_entity_poly.type
_entity_poly.pdbx_seq_one_letter_code
_entity_poly.pdbx_strand_id
1 'polypeptide(L)'
;MTVQAERKLVQDLLNSPRLSLYANQIQTVLNDEARRRQAFYEEITEDDKAEFINGEIIYHSPVKLRHNIAAKYLLILLDAYVRATDSGLVGFEKLLISLTRNDYEPDICYFGKEKARRRGGSGRIRCVFRRRILWR
;
A
#
# COMPACT_ATOMS: atom_id res chain seq x y z
N MET A 1 -18.72 -7.76 -12.73
CA MET A 1 -18.81 -7.34 -14.14
C MET A 1 -17.51 -6.68 -14.66
N THR A 2 -16.59 -6.22 -13.81
CA THR A 2 -15.32 -5.57 -14.22
C THR A 2 -14.28 -6.54 -14.80
N VAL A 3 -14.12 -7.72 -14.20
CA VAL A 3 -13.08 -8.70 -14.61
C VAL A 3 -13.27 -9.20 -16.06
N GLN A 4 -14.50 -9.35 -16.54
CA GLN A 4 -14.76 -9.76 -17.92
C GLN A 4 -14.44 -8.65 -18.93
N ALA A 5 -14.72 -7.39 -18.59
CA ALA A 5 -14.37 -6.25 -19.42
C ALA A 5 -12.84 -6.04 -19.49
N GLU A 6 -12.15 -6.19 -18.37
CA GLU A 6 -10.67 -6.14 -18.30
C GLU A 6 -10.03 -7.24 -19.16
N ARG A 7 -10.54 -8.47 -19.10
CA ARG A 7 -10.05 -9.57 -19.96
C ARG A 7 -10.22 -9.26 -21.44
N LYS A 8 -11.36 -8.66 -21.82
CA LYS A 8 -11.61 -8.27 -23.21
C LYS A 8 -10.62 -7.20 -23.68
N LEU A 9 -10.40 -6.16 -22.87
CA LEU A 9 -9.40 -5.11 -23.16
C LEU A 9 -7.99 -5.67 -23.36
N VAL A 10 -7.57 -6.58 -22.48
CA VAL A 10 -6.27 -7.25 -22.62
C VAL A 10 -6.22 -8.06 -23.91
N GLN A 11 -7.28 -8.79 -24.24
CA GLN A 11 -7.33 -9.57 -25.47
C GLN A 11 -7.27 -8.69 -26.72
N ASP A 12 -7.96 -7.56 -26.71
CA ASP A 12 -7.95 -6.58 -27.81
C ASP A 12 -6.55 -5.97 -27.97
N LEU A 13 -5.85 -5.69 -26.86
CA LEU A 13 -4.46 -5.22 -26.88
C LEU A 13 -3.52 -6.27 -27.49
N LEU A 14 -3.64 -7.54 -27.08
CA LEU A 14 -2.82 -8.66 -27.55
C LEU A 14 -3.02 -8.94 -29.04
N ASN A 15 -4.23 -8.75 -29.55
CA ASN A 15 -4.55 -8.95 -30.97
C ASN A 15 -4.14 -7.74 -31.84
N SER A 16 -3.69 -6.64 -31.23
CA SER A 16 -3.33 -5.44 -31.98
C SER A 16 -2.00 -5.62 -32.72
N PRO A 17 -1.90 -5.23 -34.00
CA PRO A 17 -0.62 -5.23 -34.72
C PRO A 17 0.39 -4.23 -34.12
N ARG A 18 -0.07 -3.30 -33.28
CA ARG A 18 0.76 -2.31 -32.56
C ARG A 18 1.14 -2.78 -31.15
N LEU A 19 0.94 -4.05 -30.80
CA LEU A 19 1.21 -4.60 -29.48
C LEU A 19 2.62 -4.26 -28.97
N SER A 20 3.64 -4.36 -29.82
CA SER A 20 5.03 -4.04 -29.44
C SER A 20 5.20 -2.58 -29.02
N LEU A 21 4.51 -1.64 -29.69
CA LEU A 21 4.52 -0.22 -29.32
C LEU A 21 3.86 -0.01 -27.96
N TYR A 22 2.70 -0.64 -27.73
CA TYR A 22 2.00 -0.54 -26.44
C TYR A 22 2.80 -1.19 -25.31
N ALA A 23 3.42 -2.34 -25.55
CA ALA A 23 4.27 -3.01 -24.57
C ALA A 23 5.45 -2.10 -24.17
N ASN A 24 6.11 -1.46 -25.14
CA ASN A 24 7.17 -0.51 -24.86
C ASN A 24 6.67 0.70 -24.07
N GLN A 25 5.53 1.28 -24.44
CA GLN A 25 4.93 2.40 -23.71
C GLN A 25 4.58 2.03 -22.26
N ILE A 26 3.94 0.88 -22.06
CA ILE A 26 3.59 0.37 -20.72
C ILE A 26 4.86 0.17 -19.90
N GLN A 27 5.90 -0.45 -20.48
CA GLN A 27 7.16 -0.67 -19.77
C GLN A 27 7.84 0.64 -19.38
N THR A 28 7.82 1.65 -20.25
CA THR A 28 8.33 2.99 -19.93
C THR A 28 7.57 3.60 -18.76
N VAL A 29 6.24 3.57 -18.77
CA VAL A 29 5.42 4.07 -17.66
C VAL A 29 5.74 3.35 -16.36
N LEU A 30 5.80 2.01 -16.37
CA LEU A 30 6.10 1.22 -15.17
C LEU A 30 7.52 1.48 -14.64
N ASN A 31 8.50 1.68 -15.52
CA ASN A 31 9.86 2.03 -15.12
C ASN A 31 9.93 3.42 -14.50
N ASP A 32 9.19 4.38 -15.04
CA ASP A 32 9.08 5.73 -14.49
C ASP A 32 8.39 5.72 -13.13
N GLU A 33 7.28 4.98 -13.00
CA GLU A 33 6.61 4.75 -11.72
C GLU A 33 7.56 4.14 -10.68
N ALA A 34 8.33 3.11 -11.06
CA ALA A 34 9.28 2.48 -10.16
C ALA A 34 10.38 3.44 -9.68
N ARG A 35 10.90 4.31 -10.57
CA ARG A 35 11.88 5.34 -10.21
C ARG A 35 11.30 6.35 -9.23
N ARG A 36 10.09 6.86 -9.50
CA ARG A 36 9.39 7.80 -8.61
C ARG A 36 9.07 7.19 -7.27
N ARG A 37 8.67 5.91 -7.25
CA ARG A 37 8.41 5.16 -6.02
C ARG A 37 9.66 5.00 -5.17
N GLN A 38 10.82 4.81 -5.79
CA GLN A 38 12.08 4.75 -5.08
C GLN A 38 12.45 6.12 -4.47
N ALA A 39 12.29 7.20 -5.24
CA ALA A 39 12.49 8.57 -4.73
C ALA A 39 11.53 8.88 -3.57
N PHE A 40 10.26 8.48 -3.67
CA PHE A 40 9.27 8.61 -2.61
C PHE A 40 9.76 8.01 -1.28
N TYR A 41 10.33 6.79 -1.29
CA TYR A 41 10.88 6.18 -0.07
C TYR A 41 12.13 6.86 0.48
N GLU A 42 12.86 7.60 -0.35
CA GLU A 42 14.05 8.35 0.05
C GLU A 42 13.71 9.72 0.63
N GLU A 43 12.61 10.32 0.16
CA GLU A 43 12.16 11.67 0.52
C GLU A 43 11.18 11.69 1.69
N ILE A 44 10.28 10.71 1.81
CA ILE A 44 9.25 10.71 2.86
C ILE A 44 9.85 10.52 4.27
N THR A 45 9.37 11.31 5.23
CA THR A 45 9.72 11.19 6.65
C THR A 45 8.57 10.59 7.48
N GLU A 46 8.82 10.24 8.74
CA GLU A 46 7.78 9.70 9.65
C GLU A 46 6.69 10.73 10.00
N ASP A 47 6.95 12.02 9.76
CA ASP A 47 5.98 13.11 9.99
C ASP A 47 5.07 13.34 8.78
N ASP A 48 5.48 12.86 7.60
CA ASP A 48 4.71 12.97 6.38
C ASP A 48 3.68 11.85 6.28
N LYS A 49 2.39 12.22 6.22
CA LYS A 49 1.32 11.30 5.84
C LYS A 49 1.15 11.35 4.33
N ALA A 50 1.73 10.38 3.62
CA ALA A 50 1.70 10.37 2.16
C ALA A 50 1.54 8.97 1.56
N GLU A 51 0.84 8.92 0.44
CA GLU A 51 0.55 7.71 -0.32
C GLU A 51 1.18 7.77 -1.72
N PHE A 52 1.55 6.61 -2.26
CA PHE A 52 2.03 6.50 -3.64
C PHE A 52 0.99 5.75 -4.48
N ILE A 53 0.29 6.47 -5.36
CA ILE A 53 -0.82 5.91 -6.14
C ILE A 53 -0.58 6.20 -7.61
N ASN A 54 -0.47 5.13 -8.42
CA ASN A 54 -0.37 5.19 -9.87
C ASN A 54 0.74 6.13 -10.40
N GLY A 55 1.88 6.21 -9.71
CA GLY A 55 3.01 7.05 -10.13
C GLY A 55 3.04 8.45 -9.53
N GLU A 56 2.09 8.78 -8.65
CA GLU A 56 1.95 10.10 -8.00
C GLU A 56 2.08 9.98 -6.48
N ILE A 57 2.68 10.99 -5.86
CA ILE A 57 2.78 11.13 -4.41
C ILE A 57 1.64 12.04 -3.95
N ILE A 58 0.79 11.51 -3.05
CA ILE A 58 -0.36 12.22 -2.50
C ILE A 58 -0.07 12.54 -1.05
N TYR A 59 0.05 13.81 -0.71
CA TYR A 59 0.21 14.29 0.67
C TYR A 59 -1.15 14.56 1.31
N HIS A 60 -1.33 14.10 2.54
CA HIS A 60 -2.55 14.33 3.30
C HIS A 60 -2.39 15.50 4.28
N SER A 61 -3.42 16.32 4.37
CA SER A 61 -3.52 17.34 5.41
C SER A 61 -3.65 16.70 6.81
N PRO A 62 -3.29 17.45 7.87
CA PRO A 62 -3.46 16.99 9.25
C PRO A 62 -4.87 16.47 9.52
N VAL A 63 -4.93 15.35 10.26
CA VAL A 63 -6.18 14.66 10.58
C VAL A 63 -7.03 15.53 11.54
N LYS A 64 -8.32 15.68 11.22
CA LYS A 64 -9.27 16.38 12.11
C LYS A 64 -9.53 15.55 13.37
N LEU A 65 -9.71 16.21 14.52
CA LEU A 65 -9.99 15.56 15.81
C LEU A 65 -11.16 14.55 15.74
N ARG A 66 -12.26 14.90 15.06
CA ARG A 66 -13.42 14.02 14.88
C ARG A 66 -13.07 12.69 14.18
N HIS A 67 -12.15 12.75 13.21
CA HIS A 67 -11.69 11.57 12.48
C HIS A 67 -10.83 10.70 13.37
N ASN A 68 -9.89 11.31 14.10
CA ASN A 68 -9.04 10.61 15.05
C ASN A 68 -9.86 9.89 16.14
N ILE A 69 -10.88 10.55 16.69
CA ILE A 69 -11.79 9.95 17.68
C ILE A 69 -12.52 8.73 17.10
N ALA A 70 -13.07 8.84 15.89
CA ALA A 70 -13.77 7.73 15.24
C ALA A 70 -12.82 6.55 14.97
N ALA A 71 -11.63 6.83 14.42
CA ALA A 71 -10.61 5.83 14.14
C ALA A 71 -10.13 5.13 15.43
N LYS A 72 -9.96 5.87 16.52
CA LYS A 72 -9.57 5.33 17.83
C LYS A 72 -10.61 4.33 18.37
N TYR A 73 -11.90 4.66 18.31
CA TYR A 73 -12.93 3.74 18.81
C TYR A 73 -13.05 2.49 17.95
N LEU A 74 -12.95 2.62 16.63
CA LEU A 74 -12.93 1.48 15.72
C LEU A 74 -11.71 0.58 15.98
N LEU A 75 -10.53 1.17 16.18
CA LEU A 75 -9.32 0.43 16.52
C LEU A 75 -9.51 -0.41 17.77
N ILE A 76 -10.03 0.19 18.85
CA ILE A 76 -10.22 -0.51 20.13
C ILE A 76 -11.12 -1.73 19.95
N LEU A 77 -12.26 -1.57 19.27
CA LEU A 77 -13.22 -2.65 19.05
C LEU A 77 -12.62 -3.77 18.19
N LEU A 78 -11.98 -3.40 17.08
CA LEU A 78 -11.38 -4.36 16.15
C LEU A 78 -10.21 -5.11 16.78
N ASP A 79 -9.29 -4.40 17.44
CA ASP A 79 -8.12 -5.00 18.09
C ASP A 79 -8.54 -5.92 19.24
N ALA A 80 -9.53 -5.52 20.06
CA ALA A 80 -10.07 -6.38 21.10
C ALA A 80 -10.66 -7.68 20.53
N TYR A 81 -11.47 -7.58 19.48
CA TYR A 81 -12.06 -8.75 18.82
C TYR A 81 -11.00 -9.67 18.20
N VAL A 82 -10.04 -9.10 17.47
CA VAL A 82 -8.99 -9.86 16.79
C VAL A 82 -8.10 -10.57 17.79
N ARG A 83 -7.73 -9.91 18.91
CA ARG A 83 -6.97 -10.53 19.99
C ARG A 83 -7.75 -11.64 20.70
N ALA A 84 -9.02 -11.39 21.03
CA ALA A 84 -9.87 -12.38 21.71
C ALA A 84 -10.10 -13.64 20.87
N THR A 85 -10.12 -13.51 19.54
CA THR A 85 -10.31 -14.63 18.60
C THR A 85 -9.00 -15.20 18.05
N ASP A 86 -7.86 -14.63 18.46
CA ASP A 86 -6.53 -14.86 17.88
C ASP A 86 -6.51 -14.64 16.35
N SER A 87 -7.51 -14.04 15.71
CA SER A 87 -7.73 -14.14 14.25
C SER A 87 -6.67 -13.45 13.37
N GLY A 88 -5.79 -12.63 13.94
CA GLY A 88 -4.74 -11.94 13.18
C GLY A 88 -4.10 -10.76 13.92
N LEU A 89 -3.79 -9.71 13.16
CA LEU A 89 -3.16 -8.47 13.62
C LEU A 89 -3.92 -7.26 13.08
N VAL A 90 -4.19 -6.27 13.92
CA VAL A 90 -4.69 -4.95 13.50
C VAL A 90 -3.53 -3.96 13.51
N GLY A 91 -3.33 -3.29 12.38
CA GLY A 91 -2.47 -2.14 12.25
C GLY A 91 -3.28 -0.85 12.32
N PHE A 92 -2.67 0.19 12.86
CA PHE A 92 -3.23 1.52 12.99
C PHE A 92 -2.27 2.55 12.37
N GLU A 93 -2.81 3.71 11.98
CA GLU A 93 -2.17 4.98 11.62
C GLU A 93 -0.62 5.01 11.53
N LYS A 94 -0.06 5.60 10.46
CA LYS A 94 1.38 5.62 10.12
C LYS A 94 1.98 4.29 9.67
N LEU A 95 1.14 3.31 9.31
CA LEU A 95 1.60 2.09 8.67
C LEU A 95 1.50 2.19 7.15
N LEU A 96 2.66 2.34 6.50
CA LEU A 96 2.74 2.26 5.05
C LEU A 96 2.58 0.81 4.57
N ILE A 97 1.54 0.56 3.78
CA ILE A 97 1.21 -0.72 3.19
C ILE A 97 1.60 -0.72 1.72
N SER A 98 2.69 -1.42 1.44
CA SER A 98 3.21 -1.57 0.08
C SER A 98 2.53 -2.73 -0.67
N LEU A 99 1.82 -2.40 -1.76
CA LEU A 99 1.23 -3.35 -2.71
C LEU A 99 2.07 -3.41 -4.00
N THR A 100 1.62 -4.19 -4.98
CA THR A 100 2.36 -4.44 -6.23
C THR A 100 2.68 -3.17 -7.00
N ARG A 101 1.72 -2.25 -7.12
CA ARG A 101 1.89 -0.97 -7.83
C ARG A 101 1.90 0.26 -6.91
N ASN A 102 1.10 0.22 -5.85
CA ASN A 102 0.80 1.39 -5.02
C ASN A 102 1.23 1.17 -3.56
N ASP A 103 1.43 2.25 -2.83
CA ASP A 103 1.63 2.28 -1.38
C ASP A 103 0.55 3.15 -0.74
N TYR A 104 -0.08 2.62 0.31
CA TYR A 104 -1.18 3.28 1.01
C TYR A 104 -0.86 3.43 2.49
N GLU A 105 -1.41 4.46 3.13
CA GLU A 105 -1.31 4.68 4.57
C GLU A 105 -2.71 4.69 5.18
N PRO A 106 -3.37 3.51 5.26
CA PRO A 106 -4.73 3.42 5.74
C PRO A 106 -4.81 3.78 7.22
N ASP A 107 -5.92 4.40 7.63
CA ASP A 107 -6.15 4.74 9.04
C ASP A 107 -6.19 3.49 9.94
N ILE A 108 -6.78 2.40 9.44
CA ILE A 108 -6.86 1.09 10.12
C ILE A 108 -6.70 -0.01 9.07
N CYS A 109 -5.92 -1.05 9.38
CA CYS A 109 -5.75 -2.21 8.52
C CYS A 109 -5.77 -3.52 9.33
N TYR A 110 -6.33 -4.58 8.75
CA TYR A 110 -6.35 -5.91 9.38
C TYR A 110 -5.61 -6.93 8.53
N PHE A 111 -4.86 -7.79 9.20
CA PHE A 111 -4.07 -8.85 8.59
C PHE A 111 -4.39 -10.17 9.26
N GLY A 112 -5.02 -11.09 8.51
CA GLY A 112 -5.32 -12.43 9.02
C GLY A 112 -4.04 -13.20 9.41
N LYS A 113 -4.20 -14.21 10.28
CA LYS A 113 -3.11 -15.02 10.87
C LYS A 113 -1.95 -15.31 9.94
N GLU A 114 -2.23 -15.83 8.74
CA GLU A 114 -1.19 -16.22 7.79
C GLU A 114 -0.33 -15.04 7.34
N LYS A 115 -0.98 -13.92 6.98
CA LYS A 115 -0.28 -12.68 6.58
C LYS A 115 0.42 -12.03 7.76
N ALA A 116 -0.16 -12.10 8.97
CA ALA A 116 0.46 -11.59 10.18
C ALA A 116 1.76 -12.34 10.51
N ARG A 117 1.78 -13.67 10.40
CA ARG A 117 2.97 -14.49 10.65
C ARG A 117 4.11 -14.24 9.67
N ARG A 118 3.82 -14.05 8.38
CA ARG A 118 4.84 -13.77 7.34
C ARG A 118 5.56 -12.43 7.54
N ARG A 119 5.04 -11.53 8.38
CA ARG A 119 5.66 -10.22 8.64
C ARG A 119 6.89 -10.27 9.55
N GLY A 120 7.20 -11.44 10.11
CA GLY A 120 8.45 -11.69 10.83
C GLY A 120 9.68 -11.88 9.94
N GLY A 121 9.52 -12.01 8.61
CA GLY A 121 10.65 -12.17 7.70
C GLY A 121 10.22 -12.24 6.23
N SER A 122 10.73 -11.29 5.43
CA SER A 122 10.83 -11.34 3.96
C SER A 122 9.69 -12.06 3.21
N GLY A 123 8.53 -11.40 3.06
CA GLY A 123 7.38 -12.02 2.40
C GLY A 123 6.28 -11.05 1.96
N ARG A 124 6.61 -10.11 1.08
CA ARG A 124 5.71 -9.38 0.16
C ARG A 124 4.33 -8.89 0.71
N ILE A 125 4.32 -8.30 1.90
CA ILE A 125 3.68 -7.01 2.22
C ILE A 125 4.73 -6.30 3.06
N ARG A 126 5.51 -5.40 2.44
CA ARG A 126 6.50 -4.61 3.19
C ARG A 126 5.70 -3.54 3.94
N CYS A 127 5.45 -3.75 5.23
CA CYS A 127 5.38 -2.62 6.14
C CYS A 127 6.81 -2.08 6.19
N VAL A 128 7.06 -0.95 5.53
CA VAL A 128 8.38 -0.30 5.58
C VAL A 128 8.53 0.32 6.96
N PHE A 129 8.90 -0.49 7.95
CA PHE A 129 9.40 0.02 9.23
C PHE A 129 10.90 0.24 9.02
N ARG A 130 11.29 1.44 8.57
CA ARG A 130 12.71 1.78 8.42
C ARG A 130 13.30 2.00 9.81
N ARG A 131 13.61 0.92 10.54
CA ARG A 131 14.54 0.99 11.68
C ARG A 131 15.91 1.36 11.14
N ARG A 132 16.22 2.65 11.12
CA ARG A 132 17.60 3.15 11.01
C ARG A 132 17.88 4.13 12.15
N ILE A 133 17.68 3.67 13.39
CA ILE A 133 18.36 4.24 14.54
C ILE A 133 19.67 3.46 14.66
N LEU A 134 20.76 4.09 14.22
CA LEU A 134 22.10 3.73 14.63
C LEU A 134 22.12 3.72 16.17
N TRP A 135 22.48 2.59 16.76
CA TRP A 135 22.99 2.58 18.12
C TRP A 135 24.37 3.24 18.09
N ARG A 136 24.47 4.44 18.64
CA ARG A 136 25.65 4.96 19.32
C ARG A 136 25.21 5.73 20.55
#